data_AF-A0A959WV32-F1
#
_entry.id   AF-A0A959WV32-F1
#
_cell.length_a   1.000
_cell.length_b   1.000
_cell.length_c   1.000
_cell.angle_alpha   90.00
_cell.angle_beta   90.00
_cell.angle_gamma   90.00
#
_symmetry.space_group_name_H-M   'P 1'
#
loop_
_entity.id
_entity.type
_entity.pdbx_description
1 polymer ?
#
loop_
_entity_poly.entity_id
_entity_poly.type
_entity_poly.pdbx_seq_one_letter_code
_entity_poly.pdbx_strand_id
1 'polypeptide(L)'
;MTHPPHHHPASLADLAAEAESLATDIALASHLHGPKHWRAVARTGAVILNHAPRAHARSVFVFAALHDTQRHNDRYDPDHGNRAAAILEARIDHGLNDVQLDRVIYALRNHSGGDGPPQHSDPTIGACWDSDRLTLDRVRIVPSEDYISTPAVRGDLQRFRAIARQISEGEDVPWIEVAEEY
;
A
#
# COMPACT_ATOMS: atom_id res chain seq x y z
N MET A 1 6.43 9.98 40.15
CA MET A 1 5.95 9.02 39.14
C MET A 1 5.60 9.81 37.90
N THR A 2 6.53 9.94 36.97
CA THR A 2 6.32 10.60 35.68
C THR A 2 5.48 9.67 34.81
N HIS A 3 4.28 10.11 34.38
CA HIS A 3 3.56 9.42 33.32
C HIS A 3 4.44 9.43 32.06
N PRO A 4 4.51 8.33 31.29
CA PRO A 4 5.14 8.39 29.98
C PRO A 4 4.36 9.40 29.12
N PRO A 5 5.03 10.18 28.25
CA PRO A 5 4.33 11.02 27.30
C PRO A 5 3.37 10.13 26.49
N HIS A 6 2.11 10.52 26.42
CA HIS A 6 1.18 9.95 25.46
C HIS A 6 1.70 10.34 24.07
N HIS A 7 2.53 9.48 23.47
CA HIS A 7 2.88 9.60 22.07
C HIS A 7 1.58 9.38 21.30
N HIS A 8 1.02 10.46 20.76
CA HIS A 8 0.03 10.32 19.70
C HIS A 8 0.72 9.58 18.56
N PRO A 9 0.10 8.52 18.00
CA PRO A 9 0.66 7.85 16.84
C PRO A 9 0.88 8.90 15.75
N ALA A 10 1.97 8.76 15.00
CA ALA A 10 2.30 9.65 13.90
C ALA A 10 1.07 9.89 13.00
N SER A 11 0.92 11.12 12.49
CA SER A 11 -0.07 11.37 11.45
C SER A 11 0.23 10.47 10.24
N LEU A 12 -0.77 10.19 9.40
CA LEU A 12 -0.53 9.35 8.21
C LEU A 12 0.53 9.98 7.30
N ALA A 13 0.54 11.32 7.19
CA ALA A 13 1.56 12.03 6.42
C ALA A 13 2.96 11.88 7.01
N ASP A 14 3.11 12.01 8.35
CA ASP A 14 4.40 11.83 9.03
C ASP A 14 4.90 10.39 8.89
N LEU A 15 4.01 9.41 9.02
CA LEU A 15 4.33 7.99 8.83
C LEU A 15 4.82 7.72 7.41
N ALA A 16 4.15 8.26 6.40
CA ALA A 16 4.57 8.08 5.01
C ALA A 16 5.92 8.77 4.72
N ALA A 17 6.16 9.95 5.30
CA ALA A 17 7.45 10.63 5.20
C ALA A 17 8.57 9.82 5.89
N GLU A 18 8.29 9.21 7.04
CA GLU A 18 9.23 8.30 7.71
C GLU A 18 9.52 7.08 6.84
N ALA A 19 8.49 6.42 6.29
CA ALA A 19 8.66 5.29 5.38
C ALA A 19 9.50 5.65 4.14
N GLU A 20 9.27 6.82 3.53
CA GLU A 20 10.05 7.33 2.40
C GLU A 20 11.51 7.60 2.80
N SER A 21 11.77 8.11 4.01
CA SER A 21 13.14 8.32 4.52
C SER A 21 13.92 7.02 4.76
N LEU A 22 13.21 5.90 4.94
CA LEU A 22 13.77 4.57 5.13
C LEU A 22 13.85 3.77 3.81
N ALA A 23 13.37 4.34 2.70
CA ALA A 23 13.40 3.69 1.40
C ALA A 23 14.83 3.62 0.85
N THR A 24 15.05 2.67 -0.04
CA THR A 24 16.33 2.52 -0.72
C THR A 24 16.48 3.61 -1.79
N ASP A 25 17.72 4.00 -2.10
CA ASP A 25 17.99 4.97 -3.17
C ASP A 25 17.40 4.53 -4.53
N ILE A 26 17.36 3.21 -4.77
CA ILE A 26 16.81 2.63 -6.00
C ILE A 26 15.29 2.81 -6.04
N ALA A 27 14.60 2.55 -4.93
CA ALA A 27 13.16 2.73 -4.84
C ALA A 27 12.79 4.22 -4.98
N LEU A 28 13.52 5.11 -4.29
CA LEU A 28 13.33 6.56 -4.37
C LEU A 28 13.51 7.12 -5.78
N ALA A 29 14.52 6.64 -6.52
CA ALA A 29 14.81 7.12 -7.87
C ALA A 29 13.93 6.48 -8.96
N SER A 30 13.10 5.48 -8.64
CA SER A 30 12.37 4.72 -9.64
C SER A 30 11.16 5.47 -10.20
N HIS A 31 11.05 5.54 -11.51
CA HIS A 31 9.86 6.05 -12.19
C HIS A 31 8.71 5.04 -12.27
N LEU A 32 8.98 3.75 -12.01
CA LEU A 32 8.00 2.68 -12.08
C LEU A 32 7.46 2.33 -10.70
N HIS A 33 8.33 2.29 -9.70
CA HIS A 33 8.03 1.78 -8.36
C HIS A 33 8.36 2.76 -7.24
N GLY A 34 8.59 4.04 -7.57
CA GLY A 34 8.99 5.06 -6.58
C GLY A 34 7.81 5.84 -5.97
N PRO A 35 8.11 6.96 -5.30
CA PRO A 35 7.14 7.65 -4.43
C PRO A 35 5.80 8.03 -5.09
N LYS A 36 5.82 8.43 -6.38
CA LYS A 36 4.58 8.71 -7.14
C LYS A 36 3.67 7.47 -7.20
N HIS A 37 4.25 6.29 -7.40
CA HIS A 37 3.49 5.04 -7.41
C HIS A 37 2.94 4.72 -6.01
N TRP A 38 3.72 4.86 -4.94
CA TRP A 38 3.24 4.59 -3.57
C TRP A 38 2.05 5.45 -3.20
N ARG A 39 2.09 6.74 -3.57
CA ARG A 39 0.96 7.67 -3.41
C ARG A 39 -0.23 7.27 -4.26
N ALA A 40 -0.03 6.84 -5.51
CA ALA A 40 -1.11 6.33 -6.35
C ALA A 40 -1.78 5.08 -5.75
N VAL A 41 -1.02 4.17 -5.15
CA VAL A 41 -1.54 3.00 -4.42
C VAL A 41 -2.36 3.45 -3.21
N ALA A 42 -1.86 4.42 -2.44
CA ALA A 42 -2.57 4.95 -1.27
C ALA A 42 -3.91 5.58 -1.66
N ARG A 43 -3.94 6.46 -2.67
CA ARG A 43 -5.16 7.10 -3.16
C ARG A 43 -6.15 6.10 -3.77
N THR A 44 -5.64 5.10 -4.51
CA THR A 44 -6.47 3.99 -5.00
C THR A 44 -7.07 3.20 -3.83
N GLY A 45 -6.30 2.98 -2.75
CA GLY A 45 -6.77 2.38 -1.51
C GLY A 45 -7.92 3.15 -0.86
N ALA A 46 -7.83 4.49 -0.79
CA ALA A 46 -8.91 5.35 -0.29
C ALA A 46 -10.22 5.17 -1.07
N VAL A 47 -10.13 5.08 -2.40
CA VAL A 47 -11.30 4.79 -3.24
C VAL A 47 -11.90 3.43 -2.92
N ILE A 48 -11.07 2.38 -2.81
CA ILE A 48 -11.52 1.00 -2.52
C ILE A 48 -12.19 0.91 -1.14
N LEU A 49 -11.71 1.65 -0.14
CA LEU A 49 -12.25 1.64 1.22
C LEU A 49 -13.75 2.00 1.27
N ASN A 50 -14.24 2.84 0.36
CA ASN A 50 -15.67 3.15 0.21
C ASN A 50 -16.52 1.92 -0.15
N HIS A 51 -15.89 0.85 -0.62
CA HIS A 51 -16.52 -0.39 -1.06
C HIS A 51 -16.08 -1.62 -0.23
N ALA A 52 -15.23 -1.41 0.77
CA ALA A 52 -14.72 -2.44 1.66
C ALA A 52 -14.89 -2.01 3.14
N PRO A 53 -16.12 -1.88 3.67
CA PRO A 53 -16.39 -1.26 4.98
C PRO A 53 -15.79 -2.00 6.18
N ARG A 54 -15.27 -3.20 5.98
CA ARG A 54 -14.58 -4.00 7.00
C ARG A 54 -13.06 -3.93 6.91
N ALA A 55 -12.51 -3.28 5.88
CA ALA A 55 -11.09 -3.05 5.75
C ALA A 55 -10.66 -1.89 6.67
N HIS A 56 -9.46 -1.99 7.22
CA HIS A 56 -8.95 -0.98 8.14
C HIS A 56 -8.14 0.09 7.39
N ALA A 57 -8.62 1.33 7.39
CA ALA A 57 -8.08 2.43 6.59
C ALA A 57 -6.58 2.68 6.81
N ARG A 58 -6.14 2.85 8.07
CA ARG A 58 -4.71 3.04 8.38
C ARG A 58 -3.85 1.85 7.92
N SER A 59 -4.36 0.62 7.97
CA SER A 59 -3.60 -0.55 7.50
C SER A 59 -3.37 -0.52 5.99
N VAL A 60 -4.38 -0.09 5.21
CA VAL A 60 -4.26 0.08 3.76
C VAL A 60 -3.27 1.20 3.41
N PHE A 61 -3.34 2.31 4.15
CA PHE A 61 -2.39 3.42 4.00
C PHE A 61 -0.95 2.99 4.29
N VAL A 62 -0.71 2.34 5.45
CA VAL A 62 0.62 1.87 5.86
C VAL A 62 1.18 0.90 4.83
N PHE A 63 0.38 -0.04 4.34
CA PHE A 63 0.80 -0.93 3.26
C PHE A 63 1.26 -0.13 2.02
N ALA A 64 0.43 0.80 1.55
CA ALA A 64 0.73 1.59 0.35
C ALA A 64 2.03 2.39 0.47
N ALA A 65 2.25 3.02 1.62
CA ALA A 65 3.46 3.80 1.90
C ALA A 65 4.75 2.97 1.97
N LEU A 66 4.66 1.65 2.22
CA LEU A 66 5.81 0.79 2.48
C LEU A 66 6.13 -0.23 1.39
N HIS A 67 5.12 -0.74 0.67
CA HIS A 67 5.21 -1.99 -0.09
C HIS A 67 6.43 -2.08 -1.02
N ASP A 68 6.75 -1.01 -1.75
CA ASP A 68 7.85 -0.95 -2.71
C ASP A 68 9.06 -0.13 -2.22
N THR A 69 9.07 0.35 -0.96
CA THR A 69 10.18 1.17 -0.41
C THR A 69 11.51 0.43 -0.36
N GLN A 70 11.48 -0.90 -0.26
CA GLN A 70 12.66 -1.74 -0.06
C GLN A 70 13.10 -2.48 -1.32
N ARG A 71 12.77 -1.97 -2.51
CA ARG A 71 13.27 -2.53 -3.77
C ARG A 71 14.77 -2.30 -3.93
N HIS A 72 15.50 -3.31 -4.38
CA HIS A 72 16.91 -3.20 -4.78
C HIS A 72 17.07 -3.20 -6.30
N ASN A 73 15.99 -3.37 -7.06
CA ASN A 73 15.95 -3.19 -8.51
C ASN A 73 14.51 -3.01 -9.02
N ASP A 74 14.38 -2.46 -10.23
CA ASP A 74 13.08 -2.30 -10.91
C ASP A 74 12.56 -3.55 -11.63
N ARG A 75 13.39 -4.61 -11.67
CA ARG A 75 13.06 -5.88 -12.34
C ARG A 75 12.44 -6.84 -11.32
N TYR A 76 12.96 -8.06 -11.28
CA TYR A 76 12.52 -9.11 -10.37
C TYR A 76 13.23 -8.95 -9.02
N ASP A 77 12.44 -8.70 -8.00
CA ASP A 77 12.91 -8.54 -6.63
C ASP A 77 11.88 -9.16 -5.66
N PRO A 78 11.77 -10.48 -5.56
CA PRO A 78 10.68 -11.11 -4.80
C PRO A 78 10.71 -10.79 -3.30
N ASP A 79 11.85 -10.34 -2.77
CA ASP A 79 12.06 -10.13 -1.33
C ASP A 79 11.78 -8.69 -0.86
N HIS A 80 11.40 -7.75 -1.73
CA HIS A 80 11.14 -6.35 -1.29
C HIS A 80 10.03 -6.28 -0.24
N GLY A 81 8.98 -7.09 -0.39
CA GLY A 81 7.89 -7.19 0.59
C GLY A 81 8.36 -7.69 1.96
N ASN A 82 9.27 -8.68 1.98
CA ASN A 82 9.87 -9.20 3.22
C ASN A 82 10.70 -8.13 3.94
N ARG A 83 11.48 -7.35 3.18
CA ARG A 83 12.27 -6.24 3.73
C ARG A 83 11.38 -5.12 4.24
N ALA A 84 10.33 -4.75 3.49
CA ALA A 84 9.38 -3.72 3.91
C ALA A 84 8.66 -4.11 5.22
N ALA A 85 8.26 -5.38 5.36
CA ALA A 85 7.68 -5.89 6.60
C ALA A 85 8.65 -5.80 7.78
N ALA A 86 9.92 -6.16 7.58
CA ALA A 86 10.94 -6.05 8.63
C ALA A 86 11.19 -4.60 9.07
N ILE A 87 11.13 -3.64 8.14
CA ILE A 87 11.21 -2.20 8.46
C ILE A 87 10.01 -1.74 9.28
N LEU A 88 8.79 -2.15 8.87
CA LEU A 88 7.56 -1.82 9.61
C LEU A 88 7.62 -2.33 11.06
N GLU A 89 8.07 -3.56 11.27
CA GLU A 89 8.18 -4.17 12.60
C GLU A 89 9.23 -3.48 13.49
N ALA A 90 10.33 -3.02 12.92
CA ALA A 90 11.49 -2.60 13.69
C ALA A 90 11.65 -1.07 13.85
N ARG A 91 11.08 -0.26 12.95
CA ARG A 91 11.50 1.14 12.77
C ARG A 91 10.39 2.17 12.73
N ILE A 92 9.14 1.78 12.46
CA ILE A 92 8.04 2.72 12.23
C ILE A 92 7.04 2.68 13.37
N ASP A 93 6.67 3.85 13.92
CA ASP A 93 5.52 3.96 14.82
C ASP A 93 4.22 3.93 14.00
N HIS A 94 3.75 2.72 13.72
CA HIS A 94 2.66 2.50 12.79
C HIS A 94 1.26 2.73 13.39
N GLY A 95 1.13 2.87 14.72
CA GLY A 95 -0.17 3.06 15.37
C GLY A 95 -1.21 1.97 15.08
N LEU A 96 -0.77 0.73 14.83
CA LEU A 96 -1.60 -0.44 14.56
C LEU A 96 -1.61 -1.34 15.80
N ASN A 97 -2.74 -1.98 16.09
CA ASN A 97 -2.75 -3.10 17.04
C ASN A 97 -2.17 -4.38 16.41
N ASP A 98 -1.90 -5.40 17.24
CA ASP A 98 -1.26 -6.65 16.80
C ASP A 98 -1.96 -7.31 15.59
N VAL A 99 -3.29 -7.38 15.62
CA VAL A 99 -4.06 -8.00 14.51
C VAL A 99 -3.95 -7.19 13.22
N GLN A 100 -3.91 -5.86 13.32
CA GLN A 100 -3.72 -4.99 12.16
C GLN A 100 -2.29 -5.06 11.64
N LEU A 101 -1.30 -5.14 12.53
CA LEU A 101 0.10 -5.30 12.18
C LEU A 101 0.32 -6.62 11.43
N ASP A 102 -0.19 -7.74 11.96
CA ASP A 102 -0.10 -9.05 11.33
C ASP A 102 -0.67 -9.06 9.91
N ARG A 103 -1.81 -8.38 9.70
CA ARG A 103 -2.42 -8.22 8.37
C ARG A 103 -1.53 -7.44 7.42
N VAL A 104 -0.96 -6.33 7.86
CA VAL A 104 -0.09 -5.50 7.01
C VAL A 104 1.20 -6.25 6.69
N ILE A 105 1.81 -6.93 7.66
CA ILE A 105 2.98 -7.79 7.44
C ILE A 105 2.66 -8.87 6.40
N TYR A 106 1.54 -9.57 6.56
CA TYR A 106 1.12 -10.58 5.58
C TYR A 106 0.92 -9.97 4.19
N ALA A 107 0.25 -8.81 4.11
CA ALA A 107 0.01 -8.13 2.85
C ALA A 107 1.32 -7.72 2.16
N LEU A 108 2.26 -7.10 2.90
CA LEU A 108 3.58 -6.70 2.41
C LEU A 108 4.37 -7.90 1.87
N ARG A 109 4.45 -9.00 2.62
CA ARG A 109 5.25 -10.17 2.24
C ARG A 109 4.74 -10.89 0.98
N ASN A 110 3.46 -10.72 0.62
CA ASN A 110 2.81 -11.54 -0.40
C ASN A 110 2.17 -10.74 -1.56
N HIS A 111 2.36 -9.42 -1.64
CA HIS A 111 1.65 -8.59 -2.62
C HIS A 111 2.16 -8.75 -4.07
N SER A 112 3.46 -8.96 -4.26
CA SER A 112 4.11 -8.97 -5.59
C SER A 112 3.95 -10.28 -6.38
N GLY A 113 3.14 -11.21 -5.87
CA GLY A 113 2.92 -12.52 -6.48
C GLY A 113 3.96 -13.56 -6.07
N GLY A 114 3.86 -14.77 -6.65
CA GLY A 114 4.63 -15.95 -6.26
C GLY A 114 3.70 -17.15 -6.04
N ASP A 115 4.07 -18.05 -5.12
CA ASP A 115 3.24 -19.21 -4.71
C ASP A 115 2.06 -18.82 -3.79
N GLY A 116 1.90 -17.52 -3.51
CA GLY A 116 0.81 -16.98 -2.68
C GLY A 116 -0.55 -17.02 -3.39
N PRO A 117 -1.66 -16.90 -2.63
CA PRO A 117 -2.99 -16.97 -3.23
C PRO A 117 -3.27 -15.74 -4.11
N PRO A 118 -4.02 -15.90 -5.21
CA PRO A 118 -4.36 -14.79 -6.10
C PRO A 118 -5.34 -13.79 -5.45
N GLN A 119 -6.08 -14.19 -4.41
CA GLN A 119 -7.03 -13.35 -3.67
C GLN A 119 -6.93 -13.63 -2.17
N HIS A 120 -7.47 -12.73 -1.35
CA HIS A 120 -7.58 -12.95 0.08
C HIS A 120 -8.97 -12.60 0.61
N SER A 121 -9.50 -13.39 1.55
CA SER A 121 -10.84 -13.19 2.13
C SER A 121 -10.87 -12.14 3.25
N ASP A 122 -9.73 -11.82 3.86
CA ASP A 122 -9.63 -10.69 4.78
C ASP A 122 -9.73 -9.38 3.98
N PRO A 123 -10.70 -8.49 4.31
CA PRO A 123 -10.98 -7.29 3.54
C PRO A 123 -9.82 -6.28 3.56
N THR A 124 -9.00 -6.25 4.62
CA THR A 124 -7.86 -5.33 4.70
C THR A 124 -6.75 -5.79 3.76
N ILE A 125 -6.37 -7.07 3.84
CA ILE A 125 -5.35 -7.65 2.94
C ILE A 125 -5.81 -7.54 1.48
N GLY A 126 -7.08 -7.82 1.21
CA GLY A 126 -7.67 -7.68 -0.12
C GLY A 126 -7.58 -6.25 -0.66
N ALA A 127 -7.95 -5.24 0.15
CA ALA A 127 -7.86 -3.84 -0.25
C ALA A 127 -6.42 -3.38 -0.52
N CYS A 128 -5.45 -3.84 0.29
CA CYS A 128 -4.02 -3.59 0.06
C CYS A 128 -3.56 -4.14 -1.30
N TRP A 129 -3.89 -5.40 -1.60
CA TRP A 129 -3.46 -6.01 -2.86
C TRP A 129 -4.17 -5.42 -4.06
N ASP A 130 -5.47 -5.14 -3.95
CA ASP A 130 -6.24 -4.55 -5.03
C ASP A 130 -5.74 -3.14 -5.37
N SER A 131 -5.34 -2.35 -4.37
CA SER A 131 -4.84 -0.99 -4.61
C SER A 131 -3.50 -0.98 -5.36
N ASP A 132 -2.58 -1.90 -5.07
CA ASP A 132 -1.35 -2.05 -5.86
C ASP A 132 -1.65 -2.61 -7.26
N ARG A 133 -2.40 -3.72 -7.34
CA ARG A 133 -2.70 -4.41 -8.61
C ARG A 133 -3.42 -3.51 -9.61
N LEU A 134 -4.37 -2.68 -9.18
CA LEU A 134 -5.06 -1.75 -10.09
C LEU A 134 -4.15 -0.69 -10.71
N THR A 135 -2.96 -0.45 -10.15
CA THR A 135 -1.98 0.51 -10.65
C THR A 135 -0.89 -0.14 -11.54
N LEU A 136 -1.06 -1.40 -11.92
CA LEU A 136 -0.10 -2.15 -12.74
C LEU A 136 -0.05 -1.72 -14.22
N ASP A 137 -0.97 -0.88 -14.68
CA ASP A 137 -0.93 -0.30 -16.04
C ASP A 137 0.41 0.40 -16.31
N ARG A 138 1.07 0.95 -15.28
CA ARG A 138 2.42 1.58 -15.33
C ARG A 138 3.51 0.63 -15.86
N VAL A 139 3.36 -0.67 -15.61
CA VAL A 139 4.25 -1.74 -16.09
C VAL A 139 3.60 -2.58 -17.20
N ARG A 140 2.55 -2.05 -17.84
CA ARG A 140 1.82 -2.66 -18.98
C ARG A 140 1.16 -4.00 -18.64
N ILE A 141 0.79 -4.20 -17.38
CA ILE A 141 0.05 -5.37 -16.95
C ILE A 141 -1.41 -4.96 -16.73
N VAL A 142 -2.32 -5.69 -17.38
CA VAL A 142 -3.77 -5.56 -17.19
C VAL A 142 -4.20 -6.55 -16.10
N PRO A 143 -4.71 -6.08 -14.94
CA PRO A 143 -5.17 -6.97 -13.88
C PRO A 143 -6.32 -7.86 -14.35
N SER A 144 -6.28 -9.14 -13.97
CA SER A 144 -7.42 -10.06 -14.12
C SER A 144 -8.31 -10.01 -12.86
N GLU A 145 -9.61 -10.18 -13.03
CA GLU A 145 -10.59 -10.32 -11.94
C GLU A 145 -10.22 -11.45 -10.97
N ASP A 146 -9.52 -12.48 -11.46
CA ASP A 146 -9.01 -13.59 -10.65
C ASP A 146 -8.04 -13.14 -9.56
N TYR A 147 -7.47 -11.94 -9.68
CA TYR A 147 -6.54 -11.36 -8.71
C TYR A 147 -7.13 -10.18 -7.93
N ILE A 148 -8.44 -9.94 -8.01
CA ILE A 148 -9.09 -8.83 -7.30
C ILE A 148 -9.90 -9.39 -6.14
N SER A 149 -9.57 -9.01 -4.91
CA SER A 149 -10.14 -9.57 -3.69
C SER A 149 -11.48 -8.93 -3.31
N THR A 150 -11.63 -7.62 -3.53
CA THR A 150 -12.80 -6.85 -3.12
C THR A 150 -13.97 -7.11 -4.07
N PRO A 151 -15.11 -7.68 -3.61
CA PRO A 151 -16.18 -8.10 -4.52
C PRO A 151 -16.76 -6.98 -5.38
N ALA A 152 -16.94 -5.78 -4.81
CA ALA A 152 -17.43 -4.62 -5.55
C ALA A 152 -16.44 -4.12 -6.61
N VAL A 153 -15.14 -4.19 -6.32
CA VAL A 153 -14.07 -3.83 -7.27
C VAL A 153 -14.01 -4.86 -8.39
N ARG A 154 -14.09 -6.16 -8.05
CA ARG A 154 -14.10 -7.26 -9.01
C ARG A 154 -15.29 -7.17 -9.97
N GLY A 155 -16.48 -6.90 -9.44
CA GLY A 155 -17.71 -6.79 -10.22
C GLY A 155 -17.77 -5.59 -11.18
N ASP A 156 -16.88 -4.61 -11.02
CA ASP A 156 -16.79 -3.42 -11.87
C ASP A 156 -15.32 -3.07 -12.18
N LEU A 157 -14.52 -4.10 -12.52
CA LEU A 157 -13.07 -3.97 -12.64
C LEU A 157 -12.65 -2.85 -13.61
N GLN A 158 -13.35 -2.70 -14.73
CA GLN A 158 -13.02 -1.68 -15.73
C GLN A 158 -13.13 -0.27 -15.17
N ARG A 159 -14.16 0.02 -14.36
CA ARG A 159 -14.31 1.33 -13.72
C ARG A 159 -13.19 1.60 -12.73
N PHE A 160 -12.87 0.64 -11.86
CA PHE A 160 -11.83 0.83 -10.86
C PHE A 160 -10.44 0.95 -11.49
N ARG A 161 -10.17 0.23 -12.58
CA ARG A 161 -8.96 0.42 -13.39
C ARG A 161 -8.89 1.82 -14.00
N ALA A 162 -9.99 2.32 -14.55
CA ALA A 162 -10.02 3.68 -15.09
C ALA A 162 -9.72 4.74 -14.01
N ILE A 163 -10.26 4.57 -12.80
CA ILE A 163 -9.98 5.44 -11.66
C ILE A 163 -8.50 5.36 -11.26
N ALA A 164 -7.97 4.14 -11.03
CA ALA A 164 -6.57 3.95 -10.64
C ALA A 164 -5.58 4.48 -11.69
N ARG A 165 -5.92 4.33 -12.98
CA ARG A 165 -5.16 4.91 -14.08
C ARG A 165 -5.19 6.43 -14.05
N GLN A 166 -6.35 7.05 -13.87
CA GLN A 166 -6.48 8.51 -13.74
C GLN A 166 -5.65 9.04 -12.56
N ILE A 167 -5.65 8.33 -11.43
CA ILE A 167 -4.79 8.65 -10.27
C ILE A 167 -3.31 8.54 -10.63
N SER A 168 -2.90 7.45 -11.28
CA SER A 168 -1.49 7.17 -11.61
C SER A 168 -0.91 8.12 -12.65
N GLU A 169 -1.72 8.51 -13.66
CA GLU A 169 -1.32 9.43 -14.73
C GLU A 169 -1.50 10.90 -14.34
N GLY A 170 -2.27 11.18 -13.29
CA GLY A 170 -2.58 12.51 -12.79
C GLY A 170 -1.42 13.21 -12.07
N GLU A 171 -1.78 14.32 -11.42
CA GLU A 171 -0.90 15.13 -10.58
C GLU A 171 -0.34 14.31 -9.42
N ASP A 172 0.97 14.42 -9.20
CA ASP A 172 1.64 13.87 -8.03
C ASP A 172 1.47 14.84 -6.87
N VAL A 173 0.61 14.47 -5.92
CA VAL A 173 0.27 15.29 -4.75
C VAL A 173 1.10 14.85 -3.54
N PRO A 174 1.45 15.75 -2.60
CA PRO A 174 2.24 15.40 -1.42
C PRO A 174 1.48 14.50 -0.43
N TRP A 175 2.20 13.80 0.45
CA TRP A 175 1.62 12.91 1.46
C TRP A 175 0.61 13.57 2.40
N ILE A 176 0.73 14.88 2.65
CA ILE A 176 -0.23 15.65 3.45
C ILE A 176 -1.62 15.63 2.81
N GLU A 177 -1.73 15.78 1.48
CA GLU A 177 -3.00 15.75 0.75
C GLU A 177 -3.51 14.31 0.61
N VAL A 178 -2.62 13.35 0.36
CA VAL A 178 -2.99 11.92 0.30
C VAL A 178 -3.59 11.44 1.63
N ALA A 179 -3.06 11.93 2.75
CA ALA A 179 -3.53 11.59 4.09
C ALA A 179 -4.94 12.13 4.39
N GLU A 180 -5.37 13.21 3.74
CA GLU A 180 -6.72 13.78 3.90
C GLU A 180 -7.81 12.92 3.23
N GLU A 181 -7.43 11.97 2.36
CA GLU A 181 -8.36 11.02 1.73
C GLU A 181 -8.76 9.84 2.65
N TYR A 182 -8.16 9.72 3.85
CA TYR A 182 -8.31 8.61 4.80
C TYR A 182 -8.97 9.01 6.13
#